data_AF-A0AAV5V3A1-F1
#
_entry.id   AF-A0AAV5V3A1-F1
#
_cell.length_a   1.000
_cell.length_b   1.000
_cell.length_c   1.000
_cell.angle_alpha   90.00
_cell.angle_beta   90.00
_cell.angle_gamma   90.00
#
_symmetry.space_group_name_H-M   'P 1'
#
loop_
_entity.id
_entity.type
_entity.pdbx_description
1 polymer ?
#
loop_
_entity_poly.entity_id
_entity_poly.type
_entity_poly.pdbx_seq_one_letter_code
_entity_poly.pdbx_strand_id
1 'polypeptide(L)'
;IFMESVLDRLNDAFPAIHSIIFVIGVLSNGGLLLASFNRTPRLLNTYSVMIKIGAFNDLISVCCDFFTMQRMLVIPGNLIYLSTGPCSLISTRSCYVTYCVQLCTLVYSLYVMVASFAYRLWILHRPTPSVQKVVTIMGLLSLPPALVGLAFTFAQADIEVVNNFLRKNAPMYLTEPGALSGHTGLTAHLVFTILFVIGTPGPAYAAIMVFRNKVRDCIFSFVQALTIHAMLPPIYCLAVVIYIILFFDIKNIQIAAIPPSCAAFCTLYYVEPYRR
;
A
#
# COMPACT_ATOMS: atom_id res chain seq x y z
N ILE A 1 -24.50 -23.24 2.80
CA ILE A 1 -23.76 -24.47 2.41
C ILE A 1 -22.69 -24.21 1.33
N PHE A 2 -23.00 -24.10 0.03
CA PHE A 2 -21.94 -23.92 -1.00
C PHE A 2 -21.13 -22.61 -0.80
N MET A 3 -21.84 -21.49 -0.58
CA MET A 3 -21.21 -20.19 -0.35
C MET A 3 -20.45 -20.08 0.98
N GLU A 4 -20.81 -20.89 1.99
CA GLU A 4 -20.05 -20.98 3.24
C GLU A 4 -18.78 -21.80 3.05
N SER A 5 -18.87 -22.94 2.33
CA SER A 5 -17.71 -23.78 2.03
C SER A 5 -16.62 -23.09 1.20
N VAL A 6 -17.03 -22.15 0.33
CA VAL A 6 -16.10 -21.33 -0.46
C VAL A 6 -15.43 -20.27 0.42
N LEU A 7 -16.19 -19.68 1.35
CA LEU A 7 -15.70 -18.65 2.27
C LEU A 7 -14.71 -19.23 3.29
N ASP A 8 -14.97 -20.44 3.79
CA ASP A 8 -14.07 -21.15 4.70
C ASP A 8 -12.76 -21.49 4.01
N ARG A 9 -12.80 -22.02 2.77
CA ARG A 9 -11.59 -22.25 1.96
C ARG A 9 -10.81 -20.97 1.67
N LEU A 10 -11.50 -19.84 1.50
CA LEU A 10 -10.86 -18.55 1.30
C LEU A 10 -10.21 -18.01 2.58
N ASN A 11 -10.85 -18.19 3.73
CA ASN A 11 -10.27 -17.87 5.03
C ASN A 11 -9.03 -18.71 5.32
N ASP A 12 -9.05 -20.01 5.01
CA ASP A 12 -7.90 -20.91 5.15
C ASP A 12 -6.74 -20.53 4.19
N ALA A 13 -7.06 -20.01 3.01
CA ALA A 13 -6.08 -19.54 2.04
C ALA A 13 -5.47 -18.17 2.38
N PHE A 14 -6.09 -17.39 3.27
CA PHE A 14 -5.72 -16.00 3.53
C PHE A 14 -4.28 -15.84 4.08
N PRO A 15 -3.83 -16.63 5.09
CA PRO A 15 -2.45 -16.55 5.56
C PRO A 15 -1.44 -16.98 4.49
N ALA A 16 -1.80 -17.95 3.65
CA ALA A 16 -0.95 -18.39 2.54
C ALA A 16 -0.78 -17.29 1.49
N ILE A 17 -1.86 -16.58 1.15
CA ILE A 17 -1.82 -15.43 0.21
C ILE A 17 -0.89 -14.34 0.75
N HIS A 18 -1.06 -13.91 2.00
CA HIS A 18 -0.19 -12.91 2.62
C HIS A 18 1.27 -13.35 2.67
N SER A 19 1.53 -14.63 2.95
CA SER A 19 2.89 -15.18 2.99
C SER A 19 3.54 -15.20 1.60
N ILE A 20 2.80 -15.57 0.56
CA ILE A 20 3.29 -15.56 -0.83
C ILE A 20 3.60 -14.12 -1.27
N ILE A 21 2.67 -13.19 -1.01
CA ILE A 21 2.86 -11.76 -1.31
C ILE A 21 4.09 -11.23 -0.59
N PHE A 22 4.26 -11.56 0.69
CA PHE A 22 5.41 -11.17 1.50
C PHE A 22 6.72 -11.67 0.90
N VAL A 23 6.82 -12.96 0.57
CA VAL A 23 8.04 -13.54 -0.02
C VAL A 23 8.37 -12.85 -1.35
N ILE A 24 7.38 -12.70 -2.23
CA ILE A 24 7.57 -12.00 -3.52
C ILE A 24 8.03 -10.57 -3.28
N GLY A 25 7.36 -9.84 -2.39
CA GLY A 25 7.62 -8.44 -2.07
C GLY A 25 9.00 -8.22 -1.47
N VAL A 26 9.44 -9.08 -0.54
CA VAL A 26 10.77 -9.01 0.07
C VAL A 26 11.86 -9.33 -0.94
N LEU A 27 11.69 -10.39 -1.74
CA LEU A 27 12.66 -10.77 -2.76
C LEU A 27 12.79 -9.68 -3.84
N SER A 28 11.66 -9.16 -4.33
CA SER A 28 11.65 -8.15 -5.40
C SER A 28 12.19 -6.81 -4.92
N ASN A 29 11.70 -6.27 -3.80
CA ASN A 29 12.14 -4.97 -3.30
C ASN A 29 13.55 -5.03 -2.69
N GLY A 30 13.91 -6.13 -2.01
CA GLY A 30 15.25 -6.38 -1.52
C GLY A 30 16.26 -6.49 -2.66
N GLY A 31 15.92 -7.26 -3.71
CA GLY A 31 16.72 -7.34 -4.93
C GLY A 31 16.89 -5.98 -5.62
N LEU A 32 15.83 -5.18 -5.69
CA LEU A 32 15.87 -3.82 -6.26
C LEU A 32 16.77 -2.88 -5.46
N LEU A 33 16.71 -2.93 -4.12
CA LEU A 33 17.62 -2.17 -3.27
C LEU A 33 19.07 -2.58 -3.49
N LEU A 34 19.38 -3.88 -3.47
CA LEU A 34 20.74 -4.39 -3.70
C LEU A 34 21.28 -3.96 -5.06
N ALA A 35 20.47 -4.11 -6.12
CA ALA A 35 20.85 -3.68 -7.47
C ALA A 35 21.06 -2.16 -7.54
N SER A 36 20.23 -1.38 -6.86
CA SER A 36 20.32 0.08 -6.81
C SER A 36 21.54 0.59 -6.01
N PHE A 37 22.06 -0.19 -5.05
CA PHE A 37 23.34 0.14 -4.41
C PHE A 37 24.54 -0.26 -5.27
N ASN A 38 24.49 -1.43 -5.92
CA ASN A 38 25.66 -2.02 -6.55
C ASN A 38 25.86 -1.65 -8.03
N ARG A 39 24.78 -1.32 -8.77
CA ARG A 39 24.79 -1.22 -10.24
C ARG A 39 24.39 0.15 -10.79
N THR A 40 24.13 1.15 -9.95
CA THR A 40 23.69 2.47 -10.43
C THR A 40 24.85 3.25 -11.09
N PRO A 41 24.73 3.64 -12.38
CA PRO A 41 25.72 4.50 -13.04
C PRO A 41 25.60 5.94 -12.55
N ARG A 42 26.71 6.71 -12.58
CA ARG A 42 26.78 8.09 -12.04
C ARG A 42 25.73 9.04 -12.63
N LEU A 43 25.34 8.87 -13.90
CA LEU A 43 24.29 9.68 -14.54
C LEU A 43 22.89 9.47 -13.94
N LEU A 44 22.62 8.29 -13.37
CA LEU A 44 21.32 7.95 -12.79
C LEU A 44 21.30 8.03 -11.26
N ASN A 45 22.35 8.59 -10.65
CA ASN A 45 22.51 8.58 -9.20
C ASN A 45 21.34 9.28 -8.49
N THR A 46 20.91 10.44 -8.98
CA THR A 46 19.76 11.16 -8.40
C THR A 46 18.46 10.37 -8.52
N TYR A 47 18.23 9.70 -9.66
CA TYR A 47 17.03 8.89 -9.87
C TYR A 47 17.04 7.61 -9.02
N SER A 48 18.21 7.01 -8.83
CA SER A 48 18.43 5.85 -7.97
C SER A 48 18.04 6.13 -6.51
N VAL A 49 18.22 7.36 -6.02
CA VAL A 49 17.75 7.74 -4.67
C VAL A 49 16.23 7.60 -4.53
N MET A 50 15.45 8.02 -5.54
CA MET A 50 14.00 7.84 -5.52
C MET A 50 13.60 6.37 -5.52
N ILE A 51 14.30 5.55 -6.33
CA ILE A 51 14.09 4.10 -6.39
C ILE A 51 14.40 3.47 -5.02
N LYS A 52 15.49 3.87 -4.36
CA LYS A 52 15.87 3.35 -3.03
C LYS A 52 14.81 3.69 -1.98
N ILE A 53 14.37 4.95 -1.93
CA ILE A 53 13.34 5.38 -0.99
C ILE A 53 12.03 4.61 -1.25
N GLY A 54 11.62 4.48 -2.51
CA GLY A 54 10.43 3.72 -2.90
C GLY A 54 10.51 2.25 -2.49
N ALA A 55 11.59 1.56 -2.88
CA ALA A 55 11.78 0.14 -2.57
C ALA A 55 11.88 -0.12 -1.05
N PHE A 56 12.49 0.79 -0.30
CA PHE A 56 12.53 0.71 1.16
C PHE A 56 11.14 0.87 1.79
N ASN A 57 10.35 1.84 1.31
CA ASN A 57 8.97 2.01 1.75
C ASN A 57 8.10 0.79 1.40
N ASP A 58 8.24 0.24 0.20
CA ASP A 58 7.50 -0.95 -0.24
C ASP A 58 7.88 -2.18 0.59
N LEU A 59 9.16 -2.32 1.00
CA LEU A 59 9.57 -3.35 1.98
C LEU A 59 8.87 -3.18 3.32
N ILE A 60 8.81 -1.96 3.86
CA ILE A 60 8.08 -1.70 5.11
C ILE A 60 6.62 -2.12 4.93
N SER A 61 6.00 -1.73 3.81
CA SER A 61 4.60 -2.03 3.52
C SER A 61 4.31 -3.55 3.53
N VAL A 62 5.11 -4.36 2.84
CA VAL A 62 4.90 -5.83 2.79
C VAL A 62 5.23 -6.50 4.12
N CYS A 63 6.20 -5.98 4.88
CA CYS A 63 6.49 -6.46 6.23
C CYS A 63 5.31 -6.17 7.18
N CYS A 64 4.74 -4.96 7.12
CA CYS A 64 3.56 -4.61 7.90
C CYS A 64 2.35 -5.47 7.55
N ASP A 65 2.14 -5.74 6.25
CA ASP A 65 1.08 -6.62 5.76
C ASP A 65 1.21 -8.05 6.32
N PHE A 66 2.39 -8.65 6.23
CA PHE A 66 2.65 -9.97 6.78
C PHE A 66 2.54 -10.01 8.31
N PHE A 67 3.02 -8.97 8.98
CA PHE A 67 3.00 -8.90 10.44
C PHE A 67 1.57 -8.80 10.99
N THR A 68 0.67 -8.14 10.27
CA THR A 68 -0.72 -7.94 10.67
C THR A 68 -1.65 -9.04 10.15
N MET A 69 -1.45 -9.52 8.92
CA MET A 69 -2.40 -10.34 8.15
C MET A 69 -3.83 -9.80 8.34
N GLN A 70 -4.01 -8.55 7.98
CA GLN A 70 -5.18 -7.78 8.37
C GLN A 70 -6.42 -8.16 7.56
N ARG A 71 -7.48 -8.61 8.24
CA ARG A 71 -8.84 -8.72 7.69
C ARG A 71 -9.68 -7.54 8.18
N MET A 72 -10.32 -6.81 7.28
CA MET A 72 -11.29 -5.77 7.63
C MET A 72 -12.69 -6.39 7.71
N LEU A 73 -13.44 -6.03 8.75
CA LEU A 73 -14.81 -6.42 9.00
C LEU A 73 -15.68 -5.15 8.93
N VAL A 74 -16.40 -4.99 7.82
CA VAL A 74 -17.38 -3.91 7.66
C VAL A 74 -18.69 -4.36 8.29
N ILE A 75 -19.07 -3.70 9.39
CA ILE A 75 -20.36 -3.92 10.06
C ILE A 75 -21.11 -2.58 10.01
N PRO A 76 -22.44 -2.56 9.77
CA PRO A 76 -23.19 -1.31 9.72
C PRO A 76 -22.88 -0.41 10.93
N GLY A 77 -22.38 0.80 10.65
CA GLY A 77 -22.03 1.80 11.66
C GLY A 77 -20.64 1.68 12.29
N ASN A 78 -19.84 0.65 12.00
CA ASN A 78 -18.49 0.54 12.54
C ASN A 78 -17.49 -0.24 11.65
N LEU A 79 -16.21 0.11 11.75
CA LEU A 79 -15.11 -0.57 11.08
C LEU A 79 -14.26 -1.31 12.10
N ILE A 80 -14.22 -2.64 11.95
CA ILE A 80 -13.51 -3.55 12.83
C ILE A 80 -12.42 -4.25 12.02
N TYR A 81 -11.34 -4.59 12.70
CA TYR A 81 -10.10 -5.12 12.15
C TYR A 81 -9.78 -6.38 12.94
N LEU A 82 -9.69 -7.50 12.23
CA LEU A 82 -9.20 -8.76 12.78
C LEU A 82 -7.80 -9.02 12.22
N SER A 83 -6.80 -8.98 13.08
CA SER A 83 -5.40 -9.22 12.71
C SER A 83 -5.00 -10.63 13.18
N THR A 84 -4.67 -11.52 12.25
CA THR A 84 -4.30 -12.91 12.56
C THR A 84 -2.79 -13.18 12.45
N GLY A 85 -2.02 -12.16 12.06
CA GLY A 85 -0.57 -12.27 11.88
C GLY A 85 0.20 -12.33 13.20
N PRO A 86 1.55 -12.38 13.13
CA PRO A 86 2.43 -12.42 14.29
C PRO A 86 2.20 -11.31 15.33
N CYS A 87 1.68 -10.14 14.91
CA CYS A 87 1.36 -9.04 15.82
C CYS A 87 0.35 -9.44 16.90
N SER A 88 -0.54 -10.40 16.61
CA SER A 88 -1.61 -10.84 17.51
C SER A 88 -1.07 -11.51 18.77
N LEU A 89 0.14 -12.06 18.70
CA LEU A 89 0.87 -12.66 19.83
C LEU A 89 1.50 -11.61 20.74
N ILE A 90 1.65 -10.37 20.28
CA ILE A 90 2.28 -9.28 21.02
C ILE A 90 1.22 -8.42 21.72
N SER A 91 0.37 -7.77 20.94
CA SER A 91 -0.77 -6.99 21.45
C SER A 91 -1.65 -6.49 20.31
N THR A 92 -2.93 -6.26 20.61
CA THR A 92 -3.87 -5.59 19.71
C THR A 92 -3.39 -4.21 19.28
N ARG A 93 -2.73 -3.46 20.18
CA ARG A 93 -2.20 -2.12 19.86
C ARG A 93 -1.07 -2.20 18.84
N SER A 94 -0.17 -3.18 18.96
CA SER A 94 0.90 -3.41 17.99
C SER A 94 0.36 -3.73 16.61
N CYS A 95 -0.69 -4.57 16.52
CA CYS A 95 -1.37 -4.85 15.26
C CYS A 95 -1.94 -3.58 14.62
N TYR A 96 -2.70 -2.81 15.40
CA TYR A 96 -3.35 -1.61 14.90
C TYR A 96 -2.34 -0.54 14.44
N VAL A 97 -1.31 -0.26 15.24
CA VAL A 97 -0.26 0.70 14.86
C VAL A 97 0.46 0.26 13.59
N THR A 98 0.77 -1.03 13.47
CA THR A 98 1.44 -1.56 12.27
C THR A 98 0.54 -1.45 11.04
N TYR A 99 -0.76 -1.68 11.19
CA TYR A 99 -1.73 -1.44 10.12
C TYR A 99 -1.80 0.04 9.72
N CYS A 100 -1.74 0.98 10.66
CA CYS A 100 -1.66 2.40 10.34
C CYS A 100 -0.40 2.71 9.50
N VAL A 101 0.76 2.16 9.89
CA VAL A 101 2.01 2.31 9.12
C VAL A 101 1.85 1.72 7.71
N GLN A 102 1.22 0.56 7.57
CA GLN A 102 0.92 -0.02 6.26
C GLN A 102 0.10 0.93 5.38
N LEU A 103 -0.97 1.53 5.91
CA LEU A 103 -1.78 2.49 5.17
C LEU A 103 -0.96 3.72 4.71
N CYS A 104 -0.10 4.26 5.59
CA CYS A 104 0.79 5.37 5.24
C CYS A 104 1.73 5.00 4.11
N THR A 105 2.37 3.84 4.20
CA THR A 105 3.35 3.37 3.21
C THR A 105 2.68 3.14 1.86
N LEU A 106 1.45 2.59 1.82
CA LEU A 106 0.68 2.42 0.58
C LEU A 106 0.39 3.76 -0.11
N VAL A 107 -0.07 4.76 0.64
CA VAL A 107 -0.32 6.09 0.07
C VAL A 107 0.99 6.74 -0.38
N TYR A 108 2.06 6.59 0.41
CA TYR A 108 3.36 7.12 0.05
C TYR A 108 3.91 6.45 -1.22
N SER A 109 3.73 5.14 -1.43
CA SER A 109 4.11 4.45 -2.68
C SER A 109 3.46 5.09 -3.91
N LEU A 110 2.20 5.54 -3.81
CA LEU A 110 1.54 6.27 -4.90
C LEU A 110 2.21 7.61 -5.17
N TYR A 111 2.59 8.35 -4.13
CA TYR A 111 3.32 9.61 -4.29
C TYR A 111 4.71 9.42 -4.90
N VAL A 112 5.45 8.41 -4.45
CA VAL A 112 6.73 8.00 -5.05
C VAL A 112 6.55 7.67 -6.53
N MET A 113 5.48 6.96 -6.88
CA MET A 113 5.19 6.59 -8.27
C MET A 113 4.88 7.81 -9.14
N VAL A 114 4.01 8.71 -8.68
CA VAL A 114 3.72 9.99 -9.36
C VAL A 114 4.99 10.82 -9.52
N ALA A 115 5.79 10.94 -8.45
CA ALA A 115 7.06 11.67 -8.47
C ALA A 115 8.04 11.04 -9.46
N SER A 116 8.11 9.72 -9.57
CA SER A 116 8.96 9.00 -10.53
C SER A 116 8.60 9.35 -11.98
N PHE A 117 7.31 9.42 -12.31
CA PHE A 117 6.86 9.87 -13.63
C PHE A 117 7.14 11.36 -13.87
N ALA A 118 6.89 12.21 -12.87
CA ALA A 118 7.20 13.64 -12.95
C ALA A 118 8.69 13.89 -13.16
N TYR A 119 9.56 13.16 -12.46
CA TYR A 119 11.02 13.22 -12.63
C TYR A 119 11.45 12.85 -14.05
N ARG A 120 10.88 11.78 -14.61
CA ARG A 120 11.19 11.36 -15.99
C ARG A 120 10.79 12.42 -17.01
N LEU A 121 9.66 13.11 -16.82
CA LEU A 121 9.27 14.22 -17.68
C LEU A 121 10.18 15.45 -17.49
N TRP A 122 10.64 15.70 -16.25
CA TRP A 122 11.51 16.82 -15.91
C TRP A 122 12.85 16.77 -16.63
N ILE A 123 13.53 15.60 -16.60
CA ILE A 123 14.87 15.45 -17.20
C ILE A 123 14.88 15.64 -18.72
N LEU A 124 13.73 15.57 -19.39
CA LEU A 124 13.61 15.82 -20.83
C LEU A 124 13.72 17.31 -21.18
N HIS A 125 13.33 18.18 -20.26
CA HIS A 125 13.21 19.62 -20.52
C HIS A 125 14.16 20.46 -19.66
N ARG A 126 14.70 19.90 -18.59
CA ARG A 126 15.46 20.63 -17.56
C ARG A 126 16.67 19.80 -17.11
N PRO A 127 17.73 20.47 -16.62
CA PRO A 127 18.89 19.77 -16.06
C PRO A 127 18.49 18.90 -14.87
N THR A 128 19.24 17.81 -14.69
CA THR A 128 19.04 16.84 -13.61
C THR A 128 19.07 17.54 -12.25
N PRO A 129 18.06 17.34 -11.38
CA PRO A 129 18.06 17.95 -10.07
C PRO A 129 19.16 17.33 -9.19
N SER A 130 19.64 18.12 -8.23
CA SER A 130 20.59 17.64 -7.22
C SER A 130 19.96 16.60 -6.31
N VAL A 131 20.75 15.67 -5.78
CA VAL A 131 20.32 14.64 -4.82
C VAL A 131 19.59 15.24 -3.60
N GLN A 132 20.12 16.33 -3.03
CA GLN A 132 19.52 16.99 -1.85
C GLN A 132 18.08 17.42 -2.14
N LYS A 133 17.84 18.11 -3.27
CA LYS A 133 16.49 18.52 -3.69
C LYS A 133 15.54 17.33 -3.81
N VAL A 134 16.01 16.21 -4.37
CA VAL A 134 15.20 15.00 -4.50
C VAL A 134 14.88 14.42 -3.13
N VAL A 135 15.86 14.28 -2.24
CA VAL A 135 15.62 13.80 -0.87
C VAL A 135 14.63 14.71 -0.12
N THR A 136 14.79 16.03 -0.23
CA THR A 136 13.85 16.99 0.39
C THR A 136 12.44 16.82 -0.15
N ILE A 137 12.26 16.74 -1.48
CA ILE A 137 10.93 16.55 -2.08
C ILE A 137 10.31 15.23 -1.62
N MET A 138 11.08 14.14 -1.62
CA MET A 138 10.60 12.83 -1.17
C MET A 138 10.21 12.85 0.31
N GLY A 139 10.97 13.54 1.15
CA GLY A 139 10.63 13.76 2.56
C GLY A 139 9.35 14.58 2.72
N LEU A 140 9.19 15.68 1.98
CA LEU A 140 7.98 16.50 2.01
C LEU A 140 6.74 15.72 1.57
N LEU A 141 6.87 14.87 0.55
CA LEU A 141 5.79 13.98 0.09
C LEU A 141 5.38 12.96 1.17
N SER A 142 6.27 12.60 2.10
CA SER A 142 5.94 11.66 3.17
C SER A 142 5.13 12.30 4.31
N LEU A 143 5.12 13.63 4.42
CA LEU A 143 4.48 14.34 5.53
C LEU A 143 2.96 14.12 5.56
N PRO A 144 2.18 14.29 4.47
CA PRO A 144 0.73 14.11 4.55
C PRO A 144 0.33 12.69 4.98
N PRO A 145 0.84 11.58 4.38
CA PRO A 145 0.51 10.24 4.83
C PRO A 145 0.93 9.97 6.27
N ALA A 146 2.08 10.49 6.72
CA ALA A 146 2.56 10.32 8.09
C ALA A 146 1.66 11.04 9.10
N LEU A 147 1.23 12.27 8.81
CA LEU A 147 0.32 13.02 9.69
C LEU A 147 -1.05 12.35 9.80
N VAL A 148 -1.62 11.91 8.67
CA VAL A 148 -2.90 11.19 8.66
C VAL A 148 -2.79 9.87 9.43
N GLY A 149 -1.73 9.11 9.21
CA GLY A 149 -1.49 7.86 9.93
C GLY A 149 -1.31 8.05 11.43
N LEU A 150 -0.52 9.05 11.83
CA LEU A 150 -0.32 9.37 13.24
C LEU A 150 -1.65 9.72 13.89
N ALA A 151 -2.43 10.59 13.27
CA ALA A 151 -3.75 10.95 13.77
C ALA A 151 -4.69 9.71 13.81
N PHE A 152 -4.58 8.80 12.84
CA PHE A 152 -5.32 7.53 12.81
C PHE A 152 -4.96 6.62 13.98
N THR A 153 -3.69 6.60 14.43
CA THR A 153 -3.33 5.82 15.62
C THR A 153 -4.11 6.24 16.88
N PHE A 154 -4.56 7.49 16.98
CA PHE A 154 -5.34 7.97 18.13
C PHE A 154 -6.84 7.68 18.01
N ALA A 155 -7.31 7.21 16.85
CA ALA A 155 -8.72 6.90 16.63
C ALA A 155 -9.11 5.50 17.12
N GLN A 156 -8.15 4.67 17.55
CA GLN A 156 -8.40 3.33 18.04
C GLN A 156 -9.33 3.34 19.26
N ALA A 157 -10.40 2.54 19.21
CA ALA A 157 -11.27 2.31 20.35
C ALA A 157 -10.68 1.29 21.33
N ASP A 158 -11.09 1.40 22.60
CA ASP A 158 -10.81 0.39 23.61
C ASP A 158 -11.44 -0.95 23.24
N ILE A 159 -10.74 -2.03 23.59
CA ILE A 159 -11.15 -3.40 23.27
C ILE A 159 -12.53 -3.74 23.84
N GLU A 160 -12.87 -3.20 25.01
CA GLU A 160 -14.18 -3.42 25.64
C GLU A 160 -15.33 -2.85 24.81
N VAL A 161 -15.12 -1.67 24.21
CA VAL A 161 -16.11 -1.04 23.33
C VAL A 161 -16.31 -1.86 22.07
N VAL A 162 -15.22 -2.33 21.46
CA VAL A 162 -15.25 -3.20 20.28
C VAL A 162 -15.96 -4.51 20.59
N ASN A 163 -15.62 -5.16 21.70
CA ASN A 163 -16.24 -6.41 22.13
C ASN A 163 -17.73 -6.27 22.43
N ASN A 164 -18.13 -5.19 23.11
CA ASN A 164 -19.54 -4.91 23.39
C ASN A 164 -20.35 -4.66 22.11
N PHE A 165 -19.75 -3.98 21.12
CA PHE A 165 -20.36 -3.80 19.82
C PHE A 165 -20.52 -5.13 19.07
N LEU A 166 -19.47 -5.97 19.06
CA LEU A 166 -19.50 -7.28 18.40
C LEU A 166 -20.50 -8.23 19.05
N ARG A 167 -20.59 -8.28 20.38
CA ARG A 167 -21.59 -9.10 21.09
C ARG A 167 -23.02 -8.81 20.65
N LYS A 168 -23.31 -7.54 20.33
CA LYS A 168 -24.65 -7.09 19.92
C LYS A 168 -24.92 -7.31 18.43
N ASN A 169 -23.94 -7.07 17.57
CA ASN A 169 -24.17 -7.00 16.11
C ASN A 169 -23.64 -8.22 15.34
N ALA A 170 -22.56 -8.85 15.81
CA ALA A 170 -21.93 -9.98 15.12
C ALA A 170 -21.09 -10.84 16.10
N PRO A 171 -21.76 -11.58 17.01
CA PRO A 171 -21.07 -12.31 18.08
C PRO A 171 -20.14 -13.42 17.58
N MET A 172 -20.37 -13.91 16.36
CA MET A 172 -19.55 -14.93 15.69
C MET A 172 -18.06 -14.56 15.55
N TYR A 173 -17.73 -13.28 15.45
CA TYR A 173 -16.33 -12.85 15.32
C TYR A 173 -15.54 -12.87 16.64
N LEU A 174 -16.22 -12.97 17.78
CA LEU A 174 -15.56 -13.01 19.10
C LEU A 174 -14.86 -14.34 19.37
N THR A 175 -15.29 -15.40 18.69
CA THR A 175 -14.69 -16.73 18.80
C THR A 175 -13.59 -16.96 17.77
N GLU A 176 -13.41 -16.04 16.81
CA GLU A 176 -12.34 -16.17 15.82
C GLU A 176 -10.97 -15.85 16.45
N PRO A 177 -9.93 -16.63 16.11
CA PRO A 177 -8.58 -16.39 16.61
C PRO A 177 -8.00 -15.12 15.98
N GLY A 178 -7.40 -14.26 16.81
CA GLY A 178 -6.69 -13.06 16.35
C GLY A 178 -6.90 -11.86 17.28
N ALA A 179 -6.23 -10.75 16.94
CA ALA A 179 -6.38 -9.50 17.64
C ALA A 179 -7.50 -8.67 16.99
N LEU A 180 -8.56 -8.38 17.77
CA LEU A 180 -9.66 -7.52 17.35
C LEU A 180 -9.36 -6.07 17.70
N SER A 181 -9.44 -5.16 16.73
CA SER A 181 -9.34 -3.72 16.93
C SER A 181 -10.44 -3.01 16.13
N GLY A 182 -10.70 -1.74 16.43
CA GLY A 182 -11.79 -1.01 15.79
C GLY A 182 -11.86 0.43 16.24
N HIS A 183 -12.97 1.09 15.89
CA HIS A 183 -13.23 2.49 16.20
C HIS A 183 -14.53 2.65 17.00
N THR A 184 -14.73 3.81 17.61
CA THR A 184 -16.00 4.18 18.26
C THR A 184 -16.95 4.79 17.21
N GLY A 185 -17.28 4.01 16.18
CA GLY A 185 -18.10 4.45 15.04
C GLY A 185 -17.36 5.32 14.02
N LEU A 186 -18.12 5.93 13.11
CA LEU A 186 -17.63 6.78 12.01
C LEU A 186 -17.30 8.20 12.49
N THR A 187 -16.25 8.33 13.31
CA THR A 187 -15.73 9.64 13.72
C THR A 187 -15.25 10.45 12.51
N ALA A 188 -15.29 11.78 12.59
CA ALA A 188 -14.83 12.65 11.50
C ALA A 188 -13.38 12.35 11.09
N HIS A 189 -12.53 12.00 12.05
CA HIS A 189 -11.15 11.58 11.81
C HIS A 189 -11.06 10.29 10.98
N LEU A 190 -11.84 9.26 11.33
CA LEU A 190 -11.91 8.00 10.59
C LEU A 190 -12.40 8.24 9.16
N VAL A 191 -13.49 9.00 9.00
CA VAL A 191 -14.03 9.35 7.67
C VAL A 191 -13.00 10.10 6.84
N PHE A 192 -12.30 11.07 7.42
CA PHE A 192 -11.23 11.79 6.72
C PHE A 192 -10.10 10.85 6.28
N THR A 193 -9.68 9.93 7.14
CA THR A 193 -8.63 8.94 6.81
C THR A 193 -9.07 8.04 5.66
N ILE A 194 -10.30 7.54 5.71
CA ILE A 194 -10.90 6.71 4.66
C ILE A 194 -10.91 7.48 3.33
N LEU A 195 -11.45 8.70 3.33
CA LEU A 195 -11.49 9.55 2.14
C LEU A 195 -10.10 9.87 1.60
N PHE A 196 -9.12 10.09 2.48
CA PHE A 196 -7.74 10.34 2.07
C PHE A 196 -7.11 9.11 1.41
N VAL A 197 -7.21 7.93 2.04
CA VAL A 197 -6.61 6.69 1.53
C VAL A 197 -7.30 6.23 0.24
N ILE A 198 -8.62 6.28 0.18
CA ILE A 198 -9.43 5.84 -0.98
C ILE A 198 -9.42 6.89 -2.09
N GLY A 199 -9.44 8.17 -1.73
CA GLY A 199 -9.49 9.27 -2.68
C GLY A 199 -8.17 9.51 -3.38
N THR A 200 -7.01 9.22 -2.74
CA THR A 200 -5.69 9.51 -3.32
C THR A 200 -5.34 8.73 -4.61
N PRO A 201 -5.65 7.42 -4.74
CA PRO A 201 -5.37 6.65 -5.96
C PRO A 201 -5.91 7.27 -7.26
N GLY A 202 -7.12 7.84 -7.25
CA GLY A 202 -7.75 8.40 -8.45
C GLY A 202 -6.97 9.58 -9.06
N PRO A 203 -6.75 10.68 -8.31
CA PRO A 203 -5.93 11.81 -8.73
C PRO A 203 -4.49 11.41 -9.06
N ALA A 204 -3.90 10.49 -8.28
CA ALA A 204 -2.55 9.99 -8.57
C ALA A 204 -2.49 9.28 -9.93
N TYR A 205 -3.46 8.43 -10.23
CA TYR A 205 -3.56 7.76 -11.54
C TYR A 205 -3.78 8.77 -12.67
N ALA A 206 -4.68 9.73 -12.50
CA ALA A 206 -4.91 10.78 -13.49
C ALA A 206 -3.62 11.57 -13.78
N ALA A 207 -2.86 11.94 -12.74
CA ALA A 207 -1.58 12.61 -12.89
C ALA A 207 -0.55 11.76 -13.65
N ILE A 208 -0.45 10.46 -13.33
CA ILE A 208 0.44 9.53 -14.04
C ILE A 208 0.06 9.43 -15.53
N MET A 209 -1.23 9.36 -15.85
CA MET A 209 -1.70 9.30 -17.23
C MET A 209 -1.35 10.58 -18.01
N VAL A 210 -1.52 11.76 -17.40
CA VAL A 210 -1.11 13.04 -18.00
C VAL A 210 0.40 13.07 -18.25
N PHE A 211 1.22 12.68 -17.26
CA PHE A 211 2.68 12.65 -17.44
C PHE A 211 3.10 11.62 -18.49
N ARG A 212 2.48 10.44 -18.51
CA ARG A 212 2.77 9.39 -19.49
C ARG A 212 2.51 9.86 -20.92
N ASN A 213 1.37 10.51 -21.17
CA ASN A 213 1.05 11.01 -22.50
C ASN A 213 2.12 12.00 -22.99
N LYS A 214 2.53 12.94 -22.12
CA LYS A 214 3.59 13.91 -22.45
C LYS A 214 4.97 13.26 -22.69
N VAL A 215 5.32 12.21 -21.96
CA VAL A 215 6.59 11.50 -22.17
C VAL A 215 6.57 10.70 -23.47
N ARG A 216 5.44 10.06 -23.80
CA ARG A 216 5.27 9.27 -25.03
C ARG A 216 5.47 10.12 -26.29
N ASP A 217 4.98 11.36 -26.27
CA ASP A 217 5.11 12.28 -27.40
C ASP A 217 6.58 12.70 -27.64
N CYS A 218 7.44 12.56 -26.63
CA CYS A 218 8.82 13.01 -26.67
C CYS A 218 9.83 11.87 -26.98
N ILE A 219 9.56 10.63 -26.53
CA ILE A 219 10.46 9.49 -26.76
C ILE A 219 9.68 8.20 -27.08
N PHE A 220 9.68 7.79 -28.35
CA PHE A 220 9.01 6.58 -28.84
C PHE A 220 9.65 5.26 -28.37
N SER A 221 10.96 5.26 -28.07
CA SER A 221 11.74 4.07 -27.68
C SER A 221 11.72 3.75 -26.18
N PHE A 222 11.38 4.69 -25.29
CA PHE A 222 11.33 4.49 -23.82
C PHE A 222 9.99 3.89 -23.34
N VAL A 223 9.10 3.56 -24.26
CA VAL A 223 7.67 3.30 -24.00
C VAL A 223 7.42 1.98 -23.26
N GLN A 224 8.27 0.96 -23.43
CA GLN A 224 8.02 -0.37 -22.86
C GLN A 224 8.11 -0.40 -21.32
N ALA A 225 9.18 0.18 -20.74
CA ALA A 225 9.34 0.26 -19.28
C ALA A 225 8.29 1.18 -18.62
N LEU A 226 7.93 2.28 -19.31
CA LEU A 226 6.88 3.20 -18.84
C LEU A 226 5.50 2.56 -18.82
N THR A 227 5.20 1.72 -19.81
CA THR A 227 3.86 1.12 -19.96
C THR A 227 3.56 0.17 -18.81
N ILE A 228 4.58 -0.52 -18.28
CA ILE A 228 4.40 -1.51 -17.22
C ILE A 228 4.36 -0.85 -15.84
N HIS A 229 5.19 0.17 -15.59
CA HIS A 229 5.03 0.99 -14.38
C HIS A 229 3.68 1.72 -14.33
N ALA A 230 3.13 2.07 -15.50
CA ALA A 230 1.80 2.67 -15.61
C ALA A 230 0.64 1.65 -15.49
N MET A 231 0.92 0.35 -15.45
CA MET A 231 -0.10 -0.70 -15.19
C MET A 231 -0.33 -0.94 -13.69
N LEU A 232 0.55 -0.44 -12.80
CA LEU A 232 0.38 -0.57 -11.35
C LEU A 232 -0.75 0.29 -10.76
N PRO A 233 -0.93 1.58 -11.14
CA PRO A 233 -2.03 2.39 -10.62
C PRO A 233 -3.44 1.85 -10.93
N PRO A 234 -3.74 1.29 -12.13
CA PRO A 234 -4.99 0.59 -12.36
C PRO A 234 -5.28 -0.51 -11.33
N ILE A 235 -4.27 -1.22 -10.83
CA ILE A 235 -4.44 -2.24 -9.78
C ILE A 235 -4.85 -1.58 -8.46
N TYR A 236 -4.27 -0.44 -8.10
CA TYR A 236 -4.70 0.35 -6.93
C TYR A 236 -6.14 0.87 -7.07
N CYS A 237 -6.51 1.39 -8.25
CA CYS A 237 -7.88 1.83 -8.51
C CYS A 237 -8.86 0.65 -8.45
N LEU A 238 -8.50 -0.52 -8.98
CA LEU A 238 -9.30 -1.73 -8.87
C LEU A 238 -9.47 -2.16 -7.41
N ALA A 239 -8.39 -2.15 -6.61
CA ALA A 239 -8.46 -2.44 -5.19
C ALA A 239 -9.39 -1.48 -4.44
N VAL A 240 -9.39 -0.19 -4.79
CA VAL A 240 -10.33 0.81 -4.28
C VAL A 240 -11.77 0.50 -4.69
N VAL A 241 -12.01 0.16 -5.96
CA VAL A 241 -13.36 -0.18 -6.44
C VAL A 241 -13.88 -1.42 -5.71
N ILE A 242 -13.05 -2.45 -5.57
CA ILE A 242 -13.38 -3.65 -4.77
C ILE A 242 -13.66 -3.24 -3.32
N TYR A 243 -12.82 -2.41 -2.71
CA TYR A 243 -13.07 -1.91 -1.36
C TYR A 243 -14.42 -1.21 -1.24
N ILE A 244 -14.77 -0.33 -2.17
CA ILE A 244 -16.05 0.39 -2.15
C ILE A 244 -17.22 -0.59 -2.30
N ILE A 245 -17.12 -1.53 -3.24
CA ILE A 245 -18.14 -2.57 -3.41
C ILE A 245 -18.30 -3.39 -2.12
N LEU A 246 -17.20 -3.80 -1.49
CA LEU A 246 -17.18 -4.53 -0.22
C LEU A 246 -17.66 -3.68 0.97
N PHE A 247 -17.50 -2.36 0.91
CA PHE A 247 -18.02 -1.45 1.93
C PHE A 247 -19.56 -1.38 1.88
N PHE A 248 -20.14 -1.59 0.69
CA PHE A 248 -21.58 -1.58 0.47
C PHE A 248 -22.23 -2.98 0.37
N ASP A 249 -21.45 -4.07 0.31
CA ASP A 249 -21.97 -5.44 0.16
C ASP A 249 -21.24 -6.49 1.05
N ILE A 250 -22.01 -7.44 1.57
CA ILE A 250 -21.68 -8.33 2.69
C ILE A 250 -20.74 -9.47 2.25
N LYS A 251 -19.41 -9.32 2.36
CA LYS A 251 -18.37 -10.35 2.76
C LYS A 251 -16.93 -10.04 2.27
N ASN A 252 -15.94 -10.22 3.16
CA ASN A 252 -14.62 -9.57 3.14
C ASN A 252 -13.46 -10.37 2.52
N ILE A 253 -12.74 -9.79 1.55
CA ILE A 253 -11.33 -10.10 1.23
C ILE A 253 -10.61 -8.79 0.88
N GLN A 254 -9.51 -8.47 1.56
CA GLN A 254 -8.64 -7.35 1.19
C GLN A 254 -7.30 -7.88 0.69
N ILE A 255 -6.92 -7.52 -0.54
CA ILE A 255 -5.60 -7.84 -1.11
C ILE A 255 -4.89 -6.53 -1.49
N ALA A 256 -4.63 -5.69 -0.50
CA ALA A 256 -4.03 -4.37 -0.70
C ALA A 256 -2.50 -4.41 -0.96
N ALA A 257 -1.84 -5.54 -0.71
CA ALA A 257 -0.38 -5.69 -0.80
C ALA A 257 0.15 -6.24 -2.15
N ILE A 258 -0.73 -6.53 -3.12
CA ILE A 258 -0.31 -6.91 -4.48
C ILE A 258 0.50 -5.79 -5.16
N PRO A 259 0.05 -4.52 -5.16
CA PRO A 259 0.75 -3.50 -5.96
C PRO A 259 2.19 -3.19 -5.50
N PRO A 260 2.52 -3.08 -4.19
CA PRO A 260 3.91 -2.94 -3.73
C PRO A 260 4.81 -4.12 -4.14
N SER A 261 4.26 -5.33 -4.17
CA SER A 261 5.00 -6.55 -4.55
C SER A 261 5.31 -6.59 -6.05
N CYS A 262 4.37 -6.15 -6.88
CA CYS A 262 4.53 -6.07 -8.33
C CYS A 262 5.44 -4.90 -8.76
N ALA A 263 5.43 -3.78 -8.05
CA ALA A 263 6.15 -2.57 -8.44
C ALA A 263 7.67 -2.78 -8.57
N ALA A 264 8.28 -3.46 -7.62
CA ALA A 264 9.71 -3.77 -7.68
C ALA A 264 10.05 -4.80 -8.75
N PHE A 265 9.21 -5.81 -8.96
CA PHE A 265 9.40 -6.79 -10.03
C PHE A 265 9.44 -6.10 -11.41
N CYS A 266 8.49 -5.19 -11.66
CA CYS A 266 8.47 -4.41 -12.89
C CYS A 266 9.72 -3.53 -13.05
N THR A 267 10.25 -2.98 -11.96
CA THR A 267 11.46 -2.12 -12.03
C THR A 267 12.71 -2.94 -12.34
N LEU A 268 12.90 -4.08 -11.69
CA LEU A 268 14.04 -4.98 -11.91
C LEU A 268 14.10 -5.50 -13.35
N TYR A 269 12.97 -5.89 -13.92
CA TYR A 269 12.94 -6.54 -15.23
C TYR A 269 13.08 -5.56 -16.41
N TYR A 270 12.55 -4.33 -16.27
CA TYR A 270 12.40 -3.40 -17.39
C TYR A 270 13.37 -2.20 -17.38
N VAL A 271 14.07 -1.94 -16.28
CA VAL A 271 15.05 -0.84 -16.23
C VAL A 271 16.45 -1.40 -16.55
N GLU A 272 17.00 -0.97 -17.69
CA GLU A 272 18.21 -1.50 -18.33
C GLU A 272 19.44 -1.72 -17.42
N PRO A 273 19.80 -0.82 -16.48
CA PRO A 273 20.92 -1.07 -15.55
C PRO A 273 20.64 -2.13 -14.46
N TYR A 274 19.39 -2.56 -14.27
CA TYR A 274 18.99 -3.52 -13.22
C TYR A 274 18.58 -4.90 -13.78
N ARG A 275 18.57 -5.06 -15.11
CA ARG A 275 18.07 -6.26 -15.82
C ARG A 275 19.05 -7.45 -15.86
N ARG A 276 20.32 -7.24 -15.49
CA ARG A 276 21.38 -8.28 -15.41
C ARG A 276 21.89 -8.32 -14.00
#